data_AF-A0A552DUW8-F1
#
_entry.id   AF-A0A552DUW8-F1
#
_cell.length_a   1.000
_cell.length_b   1.000
_cell.length_c   1.000
_cell.angle_alpha   90.00
_cell.angle_beta   90.00
_cell.angle_gamma   90.00
#
_symmetry.space_group_name_H-M   'P 1'
#
loop_
_entity.id
_entity.type
_entity.pdbx_description
1 polymer ?
#
loop_
_entity_poly.entity_id
_entity_poly.type
_entity_poly.pdbx_seq_one_letter_code
_entity_poly.pdbx_strand_id
1 'polypeptide(L)'
;MGFYLEYINHLGRLQKKSAHPPLQGGFTITEVLLAGLMMLIAVLVAGIGVINLLRSNYQANADSEIQNNLNRTLEFVSDDVRRASRIADSQDEIMADHVPEEARAEGARVVLAFQIPNPNNLSPLRQIVYYTQNRQDGDSLTGPRVLWRFGPDLDENGNYNIDSWQHSPVTDMLAGTANNTCPEDADFNLIAADPANVDGFFACVHEDGDQVILNAKAQVNLTTGNTDRDKVKYSVSTRVVPRATRPNDCGQYYCLATSPPPATSPDSSTPPFGLPDNDGSDSATVPILTVAAEVKAEVIERVDCSSCLVATGSPDTVLDWGMPGQGQAIPSTVQANAGDSIKIEVNGMSNFYWDQLLNQTVKVYTSDSSNLPANINSLNNNQVLLVLTSPPNSYQVLVTITPR
;
A
#
# COMPACT_ATOMS: atom_id res chain seq x y z
N MET A 1 -52.91 51.67 -30.05
CA MET A 1 -52.68 52.90 -30.83
C MET A 1 -52.92 54.08 -29.91
N GLY A 2 -51.94 54.98 -29.81
CA GLY A 2 -52.07 56.19 -29.00
C GLY A 2 -53.17 57.12 -29.50
N PHE A 3 -53.59 58.06 -28.67
CA PHE A 3 -53.28 59.46 -28.87
C PHE A 3 -53.58 60.23 -27.58
N TYR A 4 -52.79 61.29 -27.42
CA TYR A 4 -52.71 62.21 -26.30
C TYR A 4 -53.88 63.21 -26.28
N LEU A 5 -54.01 63.86 -25.11
CA LEU A 5 -54.36 65.27 -24.89
C LEU A 5 -55.77 65.77 -25.24
N GLU A 6 -56.48 66.25 -24.22
CA GLU A 6 -56.75 67.69 -24.02
C GLU A 6 -57.38 67.86 -22.62
N TYR A 7 -56.74 68.65 -21.75
CA TYR A 7 -57.12 70.04 -21.47
C TYR A 7 -58.37 70.14 -20.58
N ILE A 8 -58.20 70.65 -19.36
CA ILE A 8 -58.87 71.86 -18.86
C ILE A 8 -58.47 72.07 -17.39
N ASN A 9 -57.75 73.17 -17.20
CA ASN A 9 -57.63 73.93 -15.98
C ASN A 9 -58.87 73.87 -15.09
N HIS A 10 -58.68 73.50 -13.81
CA HIS A 10 -59.28 74.28 -12.73
C HIS A 10 -58.37 74.31 -11.51
N LEU A 11 -57.74 75.47 -11.38
CA LEU A 11 -57.10 76.07 -10.21
C LEU A 11 -57.79 75.69 -8.88
N GLY A 12 -57.30 74.61 -8.26
CA GLY A 12 -57.45 74.31 -6.84
C GLY A 12 -56.26 74.87 -6.07
N ARG A 13 -56.40 76.13 -5.65
CA ARG A 13 -55.54 76.93 -4.77
C ARG A 13 -54.76 76.12 -3.73
N LEU A 14 -53.56 75.64 -4.07
CA LEU A 14 -52.62 75.08 -3.10
C LEU A 14 -52.04 76.23 -2.28
N GLN A 15 -52.35 76.25 -0.98
CA GLN A 15 -51.62 77.07 -0.02
C GLN A 15 -50.14 76.72 -0.12
N LYS A 16 -49.32 77.74 -0.42
CA LYS A 16 -47.87 77.72 -0.17
C LYS A 16 -47.65 77.34 1.29
N LYS A 17 -47.40 76.06 1.57
CA LYS A 17 -46.70 75.67 2.78
C LYS A 17 -45.24 75.99 2.51
N SER A 18 -44.71 76.97 3.24
CA SER A 18 -43.31 77.36 3.20
C SER A 18 -42.44 76.12 3.35
N ALA A 19 -41.66 75.83 2.30
CA ALA A 19 -40.43 75.09 2.50
C ALA A 19 -39.53 76.01 3.33
N HIS A 20 -39.54 75.82 4.64
CA HIS A 20 -38.44 76.30 5.46
C HIS A 20 -37.21 75.52 4.98
N PRO A 21 -36.15 76.15 4.47
CA PRO A 21 -34.88 75.45 4.32
C PRO A 21 -34.55 74.91 5.73
N PRO A 22 -34.26 73.61 5.90
CA PRO A 22 -33.70 73.17 7.15
C PRO A 22 -32.43 73.99 7.35
N LEU A 23 -32.38 74.73 8.45
CA LEU A 23 -31.17 75.36 8.92
C LEU A 23 -30.10 74.26 8.92
N GLN A 24 -29.13 74.37 8.02
CA GLN A 24 -27.87 73.65 8.12
C GLN A 24 -27.18 74.18 9.38
N GLY A 25 -27.59 73.66 10.54
CA GLY A 25 -26.83 73.78 11.76
C GLY A 25 -25.53 73.02 11.55
N GLY A 26 -24.40 73.71 11.70
CA GLY A 26 -23.12 73.02 11.81
C GLY A 26 -23.16 72.00 12.94
N PHE A 27 -22.47 70.87 12.78
CA PHE A 27 -22.43 69.80 13.77
C PHE A 27 -22.02 70.33 15.15
N THR A 28 -22.78 69.94 16.17
CA THR A 28 -22.40 70.24 17.56
C THR A 28 -21.20 69.40 17.98
N ILE A 29 -20.32 69.92 18.84
CA ILE A 29 -19.12 69.19 19.32
C ILE A 29 -19.48 67.82 19.90
N THR A 30 -20.63 67.74 20.58
CA THR A 30 -21.16 66.50 21.17
C THR A 30 -21.61 65.47 20.13
N GLU A 31 -22.18 65.86 18.99
CA GLU A 31 -22.53 64.93 17.90
C GLU A 31 -21.29 64.34 17.23
N VAL A 32 -20.27 65.16 16.96
CA VAL A 32 -19.03 64.68 16.35
C VAL A 32 -18.33 63.68 17.28
N LEU A 33 -18.37 63.93 18.58
CA LEU A 33 -17.77 63.05 19.59
C LEU A 33 -18.53 61.72 19.72
N LEU A 34 -19.87 61.75 19.66
CA LEU A 34 -20.70 60.54 19.63
C LEU A 34 -20.49 59.73 18.35
N ALA A 35 -20.45 60.40 17.19
CA ALA A 35 -20.19 59.76 15.90
C ALA A 35 -18.79 59.12 15.87
N GLY A 36 -17.77 59.82 16.38
CA GLY A 36 -16.41 59.28 16.52
C GLY A 36 -16.35 58.05 17.43
N LEU A 37 -17.07 58.05 18.55
CA LEU A 37 -17.17 56.90 19.45
C LEU A 37 -17.82 55.69 18.76
N MET A 38 -18.95 55.89 18.07
CA MET A 38 -19.63 54.82 17.34
C MET A 38 -18.76 54.26 16.22
N MET A 39 -18.03 55.12 15.51
CA MET A 39 -17.08 54.71 14.48
C MET A 39 -15.94 53.89 15.07
N LEU A 40 -15.38 54.29 16.21
CA LEU A 40 -14.31 53.54 16.90
C LEU A 40 -14.78 52.15 17.33
N ILE A 41 -15.98 52.04 17.91
CA ILE A 41 -16.57 50.75 18.28
C ILE A 41 -16.78 49.88 17.03
N ALA A 42 -17.32 50.45 15.95
CA ALA A 42 -17.54 49.73 14.70
C ALA A 42 -16.23 49.20 14.10
N VAL A 43 -15.15 50.01 14.11
CA VAL A 43 -13.82 49.58 13.63
C VAL A 43 -13.24 48.47 14.50
N LEU A 44 -13.41 48.52 15.81
CA LEU A 44 -12.94 47.45 16.71
C LEU A 44 -13.67 46.12 16.46
N VAL A 45 -15.00 46.16 16.34
CA VAL A 45 -15.81 44.96 16.06
C VAL A 45 -15.49 44.39 14.67
N ALA A 46 -15.37 45.26 13.65
CA ALA A 46 -14.97 44.85 12.31
C ALA A 46 -13.55 44.26 12.29
N GLY A 47 -12.62 44.83 13.05
CA GLY A 47 -11.25 44.33 13.18
C GLY A 47 -11.20 42.91 13.74
N ILE A 48 -11.97 42.63 14.80
CA ILE A 48 -12.10 41.28 15.37
C ILE A 48 -12.72 40.32 14.33
N GLY A 49 -13.74 40.77 13.59
CA GLY A 49 -14.37 39.99 12.52
C GLY A 49 -13.39 39.58 11.43
N VAL A 50 -12.59 40.53 10.93
CA VAL A 50 -11.58 40.26 9.88
C VAL A 50 -10.50 39.30 10.38
N ILE A 51 -10.01 39.46 11.61
CA ILE A 51 -9.01 38.55 12.18
C ILE A 51 -9.54 37.11 12.26
N ASN A 52 -10.80 36.94 12.69
CA ASN A 52 -11.42 35.62 12.76
C ASN A 52 -11.62 35.00 11.37
N LEU A 53 -12.00 35.80 10.37
CA LEU A 53 -12.12 35.34 8.97
C LEU A 53 -10.76 34.93 8.40
N LEU A 54 -9.72 35.74 8.62
CA LEU A 54 -8.36 35.42 8.16
C LEU A 54 -7.87 34.12 8.82
N ARG A 55 -8.00 33.98 10.15
CA ARG A 55 -7.63 32.74 10.85
C ARG A 55 -8.38 31.54 10.30
N SER A 56 -9.68 31.66 10.07
CA SER A 56 -10.48 30.57 9.50
C SER A 56 -10.03 30.21 8.08
N ASN A 57 -9.68 31.19 7.25
CA ASN A 57 -9.20 30.96 5.89
C ASN A 57 -7.82 30.28 5.90
N TYR A 58 -6.89 30.74 6.74
CA TYR A 58 -5.59 30.11 6.91
C TYR A 58 -5.71 28.67 7.41
N GLN A 59 -6.60 28.43 8.38
CA GLN A 59 -6.86 27.08 8.88
C GLN A 59 -7.43 26.18 7.78
N ALA A 60 -8.45 26.62 7.05
CA ALA A 60 -9.04 25.84 5.98
C ALA A 60 -8.06 25.54 4.84
N ASN A 61 -7.20 26.50 4.49
CA ASN A 61 -6.16 26.29 3.47
C ASN A 61 -5.12 25.27 3.95
N ALA A 62 -4.64 25.40 5.19
CA ALA A 62 -3.68 24.45 5.77
C ALA A 62 -4.29 23.04 5.90
N ASP A 63 -5.56 22.93 6.33
CA ASP A 63 -6.30 21.67 6.38
C ASP A 63 -6.32 21.01 5.00
N SER A 64 -6.68 21.76 3.96
CA SER A 64 -6.77 21.25 2.59
C SER A 64 -5.41 20.84 2.03
N GLU A 65 -4.36 21.63 2.28
CA GLU A 65 -3.01 21.35 1.80
C GLU A 65 -2.44 20.08 2.44
N ILE A 66 -2.58 19.95 3.77
CA ILE A 66 -2.09 18.79 4.50
C ILE A 66 -2.82 17.52 4.08
N GLN A 67 -4.15 17.58 3.93
CA GLN A 67 -4.93 16.43 3.46
C GLN A 67 -4.48 15.99 2.07
N ASN A 68 -4.34 16.94 1.14
CA ASN A 68 -3.91 16.65 -0.22
C ASN A 68 -2.49 16.06 -0.26
N ASN A 69 -1.55 16.64 0.47
CA ASN A 69 -0.15 16.18 0.50
C ASN A 69 -0.01 14.80 1.15
N LEU A 70 -0.70 14.55 2.27
CA LEU A 70 -0.67 13.24 2.93
C LEU A 70 -1.35 12.15 2.10
N ASN A 71 -2.50 12.45 1.49
CA ASN A 71 -3.20 11.47 0.65
C ASN A 71 -2.36 11.12 -0.58
N ARG A 72 -1.76 12.11 -1.26
CA ARG A 72 -0.84 11.86 -2.38
C ARG A 72 0.41 11.10 -1.96
N THR A 73 0.91 11.34 -0.74
CA THR A 73 2.04 10.59 -0.17
C THR A 73 1.66 9.12 0.01
N LEU A 74 0.52 8.84 0.65
CA LEU A 74 0.08 7.47 0.84
C LEU A 74 -0.22 6.77 -0.48
N GLU A 75 -0.81 7.44 -1.46
CA GLU A 75 -1.00 6.87 -2.79
C GLU A 75 0.33 6.51 -3.46
N PHE A 76 1.31 7.41 -3.39
CA PHE A 76 2.64 7.18 -3.94
C PHE A 76 3.35 5.99 -3.27
N VAL A 77 3.44 5.98 -1.93
CA VAL A 77 4.07 4.88 -1.19
C VAL A 77 3.29 3.58 -1.39
N SER A 78 1.96 3.63 -1.48
CA SER A 78 1.14 2.45 -1.76
C SER A 78 1.40 1.88 -3.16
N ASP A 79 1.59 2.71 -4.18
CA ASP A 79 1.93 2.23 -5.52
C ASP A 79 3.32 1.57 -5.55
N ASP A 80 4.28 2.18 -4.85
CA ASP A 80 5.64 1.65 -4.66
C ASP A 80 5.60 0.28 -3.96
N VAL A 81 4.81 0.14 -2.88
CA VAL A 81 4.60 -1.13 -2.18
C VAL A 81 3.87 -2.15 -3.03
N ARG A 82 2.88 -1.74 -3.85
CA ARG A 82 2.19 -2.68 -4.77
C ARG A 82 3.14 -3.28 -5.79
N ARG A 83 4.23 -2.57 -6.14
CA ARG A 83 5.29 -3.07 -7.03
C ARG A 83 6.34 -3.92 -6.30
N ALA A 84 6.28 -3.96 -4.97
CA ALA A 84 7.17 -4.80 -4.19
C ALA A 84 6.89 -6.28 -4.44
N SER A 85 7.93 -7.08 -4.27
CA SER A 85 7.85 -8.52 -4.14
C SER A 85 7.78 -8.96 -2.68
N ARG A 86 8.56 -8.31 -1.81
CA ARG A 86 8.66 -8.64 -0.40
C ARG A 86 8.84 -7.38 0.43
N ILE A 87 8.10 -7.28 1.53
CA ILE A 87 8.27 -6.24 2.55
C ILE A 87 9.10 -6.81 3.69
N ALA A 88 10.05 -6.03 4.23
CA ALA A 88 10.76 -6.41 5.43
C ALA A 88 9.82 -6.31 6.64
N ASP A 89 9.70 -7.39 7.41
CA ASP A 89 8.76 -7.50 8.54
C ASP A 89 9.33 -6.99 9.88
N SER A 90 10.65 -6.75 9.91
CA SER A 90 11.40 -6.40 11.12
C SER A 90 12.64 -5.60 10.75
N GLN A 91 13.22 -4.89 11.73
CA GLN A 91 14.45 -4.11 11.53
C GLN A 91 15.66 -5.00 11.16
N ASP A 92 15.69 -6.26 11.63
CA ASP A 92 16.77 -7.19 11.33
C ASP A 92 16.74 -7.66 9.87
N GLU A 93 15.56 -7.69 9.24
CA GLU A 93 15.40 -7.98 7.81
C GLU A 93 15.73 -6.79 6.90
N ILE A 94 15.78 -5.58 7.47
CA ILE A 94 16.27 -4.41 6.76
C ILE A 94 17.79 -4.56 6.70
N MET A 95 18.28 -5.02 5.55
CA MET A 95 19.68 -5.40 5.43
C MET A 95 20.55 -4.16 5.64
N ALA A 96 21.33 -4.16 6.73
CA ALA A 96 22.08 -2.99 7.17
C ALA A 96 23.08 -2.47 6.12
N ASP A 97 23.52 -3.31 5.18
CA ASP A 97 24.35 -2.97 4.03
C ASP A 97 23.59 -2.27 2.89
N HIS A 98 22.26 -2.40 2.84
CA HIS A 98 21.37 -1.81 1.84
C HIS A 98 20.67 -0.53 2.31
N VAL A 99 20.75 -0.21 3.61
CA VAL A 99 20.32 1.08 4.16
C VAL A 99 21.40 2.12 3.86
N PRO A 100 21.12 3.24 3.20
CA PRO A 100 22.15 4.24 2.90
C PRO A 100 22.66 4.93 4.17
N GLU A 101 23.86 5.50 4.12
CA GLU A 101 24.52 6.10 5.30
C GLU A 101 23.68 7.25 5.90
N GLU A 102 22.98 7.99 5.05
CA GLU A 102 22.07 9.09 5.40
C GLU A 102 20.84 8.61 6.19
N ALA A 103 20.34 7.40 5.91
CA ALA A 103 19.26 6.78 6.67
C ALA A 103 19.75 6.17 8.00
N ARG A 104 21.07 6.08 8.20
CA ARG A 104 21.72 5.70 9.47
C ARG A 104 22.23 6.91 10.26
N ALA A 105 22.09 8.12 9.72
CA ALA A 105 22.52 9.34 10.39
C ALA A 105 21.73 9.60 11.67
N GLU A 106 22.33 10.36 12.60
CA GLU A 106 21.68 10.70 13.85
C GLU A 106 20.37 11.47 13.59
N GLY A 107 19.25 10.93 14.09
CA GLY A 107 17.91 11.49 13.87
C GLY A 107 17.19 11.01 12.62
N ALA A 108 17.80 10.14 11.80
CA ALA A 108 17.09 9.37 10.78
C ALA A 108 16.48 8.11 11.39
N ARG A 109 15.29 7.72 10.93
CA ARG A 109 14.60 6.50 11.38
C ARG A 109 14.00 5.77 10.19
N VAL A 110 14.39 4.52 9.98
CA VAL A 110 13.81 3.68 8.93
C VAL A 110 12.40 3.26 9.34
N VAL A 111 11.43 3.50 8.46
CA VAL A 111 10.00 3.29 8.73
C VAL A 111 9.37 2.24 7.82
N LEU A 112 10.01 1.91 6.70
CA LEU A 112 9.55 0.88 5.76
C LEU A 112 10.71 0.49 4.83
N ALA A 113 10.88 -0.79 4.56
CA ALA A 113 11.79 -1.28 3.53
C ALA A 113 11.14 -2.44 2.77
N PHE A 114 11.36 -2.49 1.45
CA PHE A 114 10.84 -3.56 0.61
C PHE A 114 11.72 -3.78 -0.62
N GLN A 115 11.60 -4.95 -1.23
CA GLN A 115 12.31 -5.34 -2.43
C GLN A 115 11.38 -5.31 -3.63
N ILE A 116 11.95 -5.02 -4.80
CA ILE A 116 11.26 -5.07 -6.09
C ILE A 116 11.92 -6.17 -6.93
N PRO A 117 11.14 -6.99 -7.66
CA PRO A 117 11.72 -7.98 -8.55
C PRO A 117 12.52 -7.31 -9.67
N ASN A 118 13.67 -7.86 -10.00
CA ASN A 118 14.47 -7.38 -11.12
C ASN A 118 13.89 -7.95 -12.43
N PRO A 119 13.46 -7.11 -13.39
CA PRO A 119 12.94 -7.61 -14.66
C PRO A 119 14.02 -8.31 -15.52
N ASN A 120 15.30 -8.03 -15.26
CA ASN A 120 16.42 -8.49 -16.08
C ASN A 120 17.22 -9.66 -15.46
N ASN A 121 16.98 -10.00 -14.19
CA ASN A 121 17.70 -11.07 -13.48
C ASN A 121 16.83 -11.64 -12.34
N LEU A 122 16.97 -12.92 -12.01
CA LEU A 122 16.24 -13.55 -10.91
C LEU A 122 16.81 -13.18 -9.51
N SER A 123 17.93 -12.45 -9.46
CA SER A 123 18.47 -11.93 -8.20
C SER A 123 17.69 -10.69 -7.72
N PRO A 124 17.28 -10.63 -6.43
CA PRO A 124 16.56 -9.48 -5.88
C PRO A 124 17.37 -8.19 -6.02
N LEU A 125 16.69 -7.09 -6.37
CA LEU A 125 17.30 -5.76 -6.33
C LEU A 125 17.62 -5.37 -4.88
N ARG A 126 18.46 -4.35 -4.73
CA ARG A 126 18.64 -3.67 -3.43
C ARG A 126 17.28 -3.22 -2.89
N GLN A 127 17.14 -3.14 -1.57
CA GLN A 127 15.91 -2.71 -0.91
C GLN A 127 15.66 -1.21 -1.16
N ILE A 128 14.40 -0.86 -1.47
CA ILE A 128 13.93 0.52 -1.39
C ILE A 128 13.63 0.82 0.08
N VAL A 129 14.18 1.91 0.59
CA VAL A 129 14.12 2.26 2.00
C VAL A 129 13.43 3.61 2.15
N TYR A 130 12.39 3.63 2.99
CA TYR A 130 11.74 4.84 3.45
C TYR A 130 12.19 5.14 4.87
N TYR A 131 12.59 6.38 5.11
CA TYR A 131 13.04 6.83 6.41
C TYR A 131 12.56 8.25 6.69
N THR A 132 12.32 8.56 7.95
CA THR A 132 12.05 9.91 8.41
C THR A 132 13.33 10.54 8.90
N GLN A 133 13.53 11.82 8.60
CA GLN A 133 14.65 12.59 9.12
C GLN A 133 14.19 13.97 9.56
N ASN A 134 14.86 14.51 10.57
CA ASN A 134 14.75 15.93 10.90
C ASN A 134 15.27 16.77 9.73
N ARG A 135 14.74 17.99 9.61
CA ARG A 135 15.23 18.97 8.66
C ARG A 135 16.75 19.17 8.80
N GLN A 136 17.47 19.16 7.68
CA GLN A 136 18.88 19.56 7.63
C GLN A 136 19.00 21.07 7.38
N ASP A 137 20.06 21.68 7.92
CA ASP A 137 20.32 23.13 7.77
C ASP A 137 20.61 23.47 6.31
N GLY A 138 19.73 24.26 5.68
CA GLY A 138 19.86 24.70 4.28
C GLY A 138 18.74 24.25 3.34
N ASP A 139 17.91 23.28 3.75
CA ASP A 139 16.78 22.82 2.96
C ASP A 139 15.64 23.84 2.93
N SER A 140 14.95 23.97 1.79
CA SER A 140 13.72 24.78 1.64
C SER A 140 12.49 24.18 2.32
N LEU A 141 12.63 22.96 2.87
CA LEU A 141 11.58 22.19 3.54
C LEU A 141 11.17 22.89 4.85
N THR A 142 9.89 22.90 5.15
CA THR A 142 9.27 23.75 6.18
C THR A 142 8.80 22.99 7.41
N GLY A 143 8.55 21.70 7.30
CA GLY A 143 8.07 20.87 8.39
C GLY A 143 9.17 20.40 9.35
N PRO A 144 8.79 19.95 10.55
CA PRO A 144 9.73 19.47 11.56
C PRO A 144 10.36 18.13 11.19
N ARG A 145 9.67 17.32 10.38
CA ARG A 145 10.12 16.01 9.90
C ARG A 145 9.69 15.78 8.45
N VAL A 146 10.57 15.12 7.71
CA VAL A 146 10.42 14.85 6.27
C VAL A 146 10.50 13.34 6.06
N LEU A 147 9.62 12.80 5.22
CA LEU A 147 9.75 11.43 4.71
C LEU A 147 10.67 11.44 3.51
N TRP A 148 11.71 10.62 3.58
CA TRP A 148 12.66 10.40 2.51
C TRP A 148 12.50 8.99 1.95
N ARG A 149 12.75 8.88 0.65
CA ARG A 149 12.85 7.61 -0.08
C ARG A 149 14.26 7.48 -0.61
N PHE A 150 14.88 6.34 -0.36
CA PHE A 150 16.08 5.89 -1.04
C PHE A 150 15.72 4.73 -1.96
N GLY A 151 15.89 4.92 -3.25
CA GLY A 151 15.52 3.91 -4.24
C GLY A 151 15.85 4.35 -5.66
N PRO A 152 15.52 3.50 -6.64
CA PRO A 152 15.72 3.81 -8.04
C PRO A 152 14.79 4.94 -8.50
N ASP A 153 15.23 5.69 -9.50
CA ASP A 153 14.38 6.72 -10.12
C ASP A 153 13.24 6.13 -10.93
N LEU A 154 12.17 6.92 -11.04
CA LEU A 154 11.07 6.63 -11.93
C LEU A 154 11.29 7.40 -13.24
N ASP A 155 11.25 6.71 -14.37
CA ASP A 155 11.24 7.33 -15.69
C ASP A 155 9.88 8.00 -15.99
N GLU A 156 9.75 8.66 -17.14
CA GLU A 156 8.51 9.32 -17.58
C GLU A 156 7.32 8.36 -17.72
N ASN A 157 7.58 7.05 -17.82
CA ASN A 157 6.57 6.00 -17.91
C ASN A 157 6.26 5.36 -16.55
N GLY A 158 6.92 5.81 -15.47
CA GLY A 158 6.77 5.25 -14.13
C GLY A 158 7.45 3.89 -13.94
N ASN A 159 8.47 3.56 -14.74
CA ASN A 159 9.32 2.39 -14.55
C ASN A 159 10.57 2.73 -13.74
N TYR A 160 11.10 1.77 -12.99
CA TYR A 160 12.33 1.97 -12.24
C TYR A 160 13.57 1.94 -13.14
N ASN A 161 14.38 2.97 -13.05
CA ASN A 161 15.75 2.99 -13.55
C ASN A 161 16.68 2.37 -12.50
N ILE A 162 16.95 1.07 -12.63
CA ILE A 162 17.73 0.31 -11.65
C ILE A 162 19.19 0.77 -11.50
N ASP A 163 19.69 1.56 -12.46
CA ASP A 163 21.06 2.07 -12.47
C ASP A 163 21.21 3.40 -11.71
N SER A 164 20.11 4.11 -11.39
CA SER A 164 20.16 5.39 -10.67
C SER A 164 19.54 5.27 -9.30
N TRP A 165 20.36 5.31 -8.25
CA TRP A 165 19.92 5.27 -6.86
C TRP A 165 20.11 6.63 -6.22
N GLN A 166 19.04 7.22 -5.69
CA GLN A 166 19.10 8.52 -5.05
C GLN A 166 18.15 8.65 -3.87
N HIS A 167 18.40 9.68 -3.07
CA HIS A 167 17.56 10.12 -1.99
C HIS A 167 16.61 11.20 -2.50
N SER A 168 15.32 11.06 -2.21
CA SER A 168 14.34 12.06 -2.62
C SER A 168 13.34 12.33 -1.48
N PRO A 169 13.03 13.60 -1.20
CA PRO A 169 11.99 13.93 -0.25
C PRO A 169 10.63 13.56 -0.86
N VAL A 170 9.82 12.82 -0.11
CA VAL A 170 8.49 12.36 -0.52
C VAL A 170 7.42 13.29 0.04
N THR A 171 7.52 13.61 1.32
CA THR A 171 6.56 14.48 2.01
C THR A 171 7.21 15.25 3.14
N ASP A 172 6.66 16.41 3.45
CA ASP A 172 7.06 17.30 4.53
C ASP A 172 5.90 17.49 5.53
N MET A 173 6.16 18.19 6.63
CA MET A 173 5.17 18.53 7.67
C MET A 173 4.62 17.32 8.44
N LEU A 174 5.39 16.22 8.49
CA LEU A 174 5.05 15.09 9.34
C LEU A 174 5.01 15.51 10.80
N ALA A 175 4.07 14.95 11.55
CA ALA A 175 3.95 15.18 12.97
C ALA A 175 5.21 14.67 13.69
N GLY A 176 5.49 15.28 14.84
CA GLY A 176 6.53 14.80 15.75
C GLY A 176 6.17 13.44 16.34
N THR A 177 7.06 12.96 17.20
CA THR A 177 6.98 11.63 17.80
C THR A 177 5.71 11.44 18.63
N ALA A 178 5.03 10.31 18.46
CA ALA A 178 3.86 9.90 19.23
C ALA A 178 3.92 8.40 19.56
N ASN A 179 3.22 7.99 20.64
CA ASN A 179 2.97 6.59 20.94
C ASN A 179 2.02 6.03 19.88
N ASN A 180 2.57 5.46 18.80
CA ASN A 180 1.81 4.84 17.74
C ASN A 180 1.96 3.32 17.88
N THR A 181 0.83 2.62 17.94
CA THR A 181 0.77 1.16 17.97
C THR A 181 0.16 0.64 16.68
N CYS A 182 0.62 -0.52 16.23
CA CYS A 182 -0.08 -1.30 15.22
C CYS A 182 -1.38 -1.88 15.81
N PRO A 183 -2.33 -2.35 14.96
CA PRO A 183 -3.50 -3.07 15.45
C PRO A 183 -3.08 -4.20 16.39
N GLU A 184 -3.86 -4.47 17.44
CA GLU A 184 -3.59 -5.55 18.40
C GLU A 184 -3.80 -6.96 17.83
N ASP A 185 -4.18 -7.05 16.55
CA ASP A 185 -4.25 -8.32 15.82
C ASP A 185 -2.82 -8.87 15.71
N ALA A 186 -2.62 -10.12 16.18
CA ALA A 186 -1.34 -10.70 16.58
C ALA A 186 -0.26 -10.81 15.49
N ASP A 187 -0.56 -10.41 14.26
CA ASP A 187 0.25 -10.73 13.08
C ASP A 187 0.88 -9.48 12.42
N PHE A 188 0.79 -8.29 13.03
CA PHE A 188 1.37 -7.06 12.48
C PHE A 188 2.50 -6.47 13.35
N ASN A 189 3.69 -6.39 12.75
CA ASN A 189 4.90 -5.86 13.35
C ASN A 189 5.12 -4.39 12.98
N LEU A 190 5.46 -3.57 13.98
CA LEU A 190 5.84 -2.17 13.78
C LEU A 190 7.28 -2.08 13.28
N ILE A 191 7.48 -1.45 12.12
CA ILE A 191 8.83 -1.16 11.61
C ILE A 191 9.33 0.14 12.24
N ALA A 192 9.97 0.03 13.40
CA ALA A 192 10.62 1.16 14.06
C ALA A 192 11.85 0.71 14.86
N ALA A 193 12.95 1.45 14.72
CA ALA A 193 14.15 1.23 15.53
C ALA A 193 13.91 1.47 17.04
N ASP A 194 12.96 2.35 17.38
CA ASP A 194 12.49 2.57 18.74
C ASP A 194 10.95 2.65 18.74
N PRO A 195 10.25 1.57 19.15
CA PRO A 195 8.79 1.53 19.16
C PRO A 195 8.16 2.49 20.19
N ALA A 196 8.93 3.01 21.16
CA ALA A 196 8.47 4.05 22.07
C ALA A 196 8.50 5.45 21.45
N ASN A 197 9.20 5.61 20.31
CA ASN A 197 9.36 6.89 19.63
C ASN A 197 9.10 6.75 18.13
N VAL A 198 7.81 6.64 17.77
CA VAL A 198 7.38 6.53 16.37
C VAL A 198 7.06 7.91 15.81
N ASP A 199 7.54 8.19 14.59
CA ASP A 199 7.33 9.47 13.94
C ASP A 199 5.92 9.60 13.33
N GLY A 200 5.65 10.75 12.71
CA GLY A 200 4.39 10.99 12.01
C GLY A 200 4.11 9.99 10.89
N PHE A 201 5.11 9.32 10.34
CA PHE A 201 4.94 8.23 9.37
C PHE A 201 5.44 6.91 9.95
N PHE A 202 4.66 5.84 9.84
CA PHE A 202 5.06 4.49 10.25
C PHE A 202 4.31 3.40 9.49
N ALA A 203 4.93 2.24 9.37
CA ALA A 203 4.36 1.06 8.74
C ALA A 203 4.19 -0.08 9.74
N CYS A 204 3.06 -0.77 9.64
CA CYS A 204 2.80 -2.04 10.31
C CYS A 204 2.79 -3.13 9.26
N VAL A 205 3.77 -4.03 9.28
CA VAL A 205 3.95 -5.08 8.28
C VAL A 205 3.48 -6.40 8.86
N HIS A 206 2.75 -7.18 8.06
CA HIS A 206 2.30 -8.50 8.47
C HIS A 206 3.50 -9.47 8.61
N GLU A 207 3.45 -10.44 9.52
CA GLU A 207 4.54 -11.42 9.74
C GLU A 207 4.97 -12.15 8.46
N ASP A 208 4.06 -12.35 7.51
CA ASP A 208 4.39 -12.99 6.22
C ASP A 208 5.02 -12.04 5.19
N GLY A 209 5.17 -10.74 5.50
CA GLY A 209 5.71 -9.72 4.61
C GLY A 209 4.87 -9.45 3.35
N ASP A 210 3.61 -9.89 3.37
CA ASP A 210 2.64 -9.84 2.27
C ASP A 210 1.61 -8.71 2.41
N GLN A 211 1.54 -8.04 3.56
CA GLN A 211 0.65 -6.91 3.79
C GLN A 211 1.34 -5.83 4.60
N VAL A 212 0.95 -4.59 4.36
CA VAL A 212 1.38 -3.46 5.18
C VAL A 212 0.24 -2.48 5.39
N ILE A 213 0.19 -1.92 6.60
CA ILE A 213 -0.67 -0.79 6.95
C ILE A 213 0.24 0.43 7.04
N LEU A 214 0.07 1.36 6.10
CA LEU A 214 0.80 2.61 6.06
C LEU A 214 0.01 3.66 6.84
N ASN A 215 0.65 4.26 7.83
CA ASN A 215 0.06 5.29 8.68
C ASN A 215 0.84 6.58 8.53
N ALA A 216 0.12 7.69 8.33
CA ALA A 216 0.73 8.99 8.18
C ALA A 216 -0.06 10.04 8.97
N LYS A 217 0.66 10.86 9.73
CA LYS A 217 0.18 11.93 10.60
C LYS A 217 0.99 13.18 10.30
N ALA A 218 0.31 14.27 10.03
CA ALA A 218 0.92 15.58 9.82
C ALA A 218 0.40 16.59 10.83
N GLN A 219 1.23 17.59 11.08
CA GLN A 219 0.90 18.68 11.98
C GLN A 219 1.49 19.99 11.48
N VAL A 220 0.66 21.03 11.38
CA VAL A 220 1.09 22.39 11.03
C VAL A 220 0.65 23.37 12.10
N ASN A 221 1.57 24.27 12.49
CA ASN A 221 1.26 25.38 13.37
C ASN A 221 0.86 26.60 12.52
N LEU A 222 -0.34 27.13 12.73
CA LEU A 222 -0.87 28.30 12.04
C LEU A 222 -0.26 29.62 12.55
N THR A 223 0.29 29.61 13.77
CA THR A 223 0.96 30.76 14.39
C THR A 223 2.23 30.32 15.11
N THR A 224 3.08 31.27 15.52
CA THR A 224 4.21 31.02 16.44
C THR A 224 3.76 30.63 17.85
N GLY A 225 2.46 30.67 18.15
CA GLY A 225 1.88 30.23 19.41
C GLY A 225 1.79 28.71 19.50
N ASN A 226 2.39 28.12 20.53
CA ASN A 226 2.40 26.67 20.72
C ASN A 226 1.11 26.12 21.38
N THR A 227 -0.05 26.73 21.12
CA THR A 227 -1.32 26.27 21.68
C THR A 227 -1.99 25.26 20.74
N ASP A 228 -2.62 24.21 21.28
CA ASP A 228 -3.33 23.20 20.46
C ASP A 228 -4.45 23.78 19.59
N ARG A 229 -4.91 24.99 19.88
CA ARG A 229 -5.91 25.72 19.08
C ARG A 229 -5.35 26.30 17.78
N ASP A 230 -4.04 26.44 17.68
CA ASP A 230 -3.36 26.94 16.48
C ASP A 230 -2.69 25.81 15.69
N LYS A 231 -3.05 24.55 15.96
CA LYS A 231 -2.50 23.35 15.32
C LYS A 231 -3.55 22.69 14.43
N VAL A 232 -3.21 22.53 13.16
CA VAL A 232 -3.91 21.62 12.27
C VAL A 232 -3.28 20.24 12.39
N LYS A 233 -4.10 19.21 12.61
CA LYS A 233 -3.68 17.80 12.70
C LYS A 233 -4.51 16.99 11.71
N TYR A 234 -3.84 16.15 10.93
CA TYR A 234 -4.51 15.20 10.04
C TYR A 234 -3.80 13.85 10.12
N SER A 235 -4.58 12.78 10.08
CA SER A 235 -4.07 11.41 10.13
C SER A 235 -4.84 10.55 9.14
N VAL A 236 -4.12 9.71 8.42
CA VAL A 236 -4.67 8.80 7.43
C VAL A 236 -3.93 7.46 7.50
N SER A 237 -4.66 6.38 7.24
CA SER A 237 -4.13 5.02 7.22
C SER A 237 -4.67 4.28 6.00
N THR A 238 -3.85 3.44 5.38
CA THR A 238 -4.24 2.59 4.26
C THR A 238 -3.59 1.22 4.37
N ARG A 239 -4.31 0.16 3.95
CA ARG A 239 -3.78 -1.20 3.87
C ARG A 239 -3.40 -1.51 2.43
N VAL A 240 -2.21 -2.09 2.24
CA VAL A 240 -1.63 -2.35 0.93
C VAL A 240 -1.06 -3.77 0.91
N VAL A 241 -1.20 -4.43 -0.24
CA VAL A 241 -0.68 -5.77 -0.52
C VAL A 241 0.26 -5.65 -1.73
N PRO A 242 1.48 -6.19 -1.67
CA PRO A 242 2.37 -6.32 -2.83
C PRO A 242 1.71 -7.15 -3.94
N ARG A 243 1.99 -6.82 -5.20
CA ARG A 243 1.45 -7.53 -6.37
C ARG A 243 2.53 -8.20 -7.21
N ALA A 244 3.80 -7.89 -6.96
CA ALA A 244 4.87 -8.47 -7.73
C ALA A 244 5.22 -9.85 -7.15
N THR A 245 5.47 -10.81 -8.05
CA THR A 245 5.85 -12.18 -7.68
C THR A 245 7.16 -12.16 -6.87
N ARG A 246 7.25 -12.95 -5.80
CA ARG A 246 8.48 -12.99 -5.00
C ARG A 246 9.63 -13.54 -5.85
N PRO A 247 10.86 -13.01 -5.73
CA PRO A 247 12.05 -13.65 -6.28
C PRO A 247 12.17 -15.12 -5.83
N ASN A 248 11.68 -15.43 -4.63
CA ASN A 248 11.70 -16.78 -4.07
C ASN A 248 10.44 -17.60 -4.45
N ASP A 249 9.40 -16.96 -5.01
CA ASP A 249 8.35 -17.67 -5.77
C ASP A 249 8.86 -18.05 -7.16
N CYS A 250 10.11 -17.74 -7.52
CA CYS A 250 10.81 -18.11 -8.75
C CYS A 250 12.27 -18.49 -8.45
N GLY A 251 12.49 -19.68 -7.87
CA GLY A 251 13.81 -20.26 -7.73
C GLY A 251 14.53 -20.46 -9.07
N GLN A 252 15.83 -20.80 -9.01
CA GLN A 252 16.68 -20.99 -10.19
C GLN A 252 16.07 -21.94 -11.26
N TYR A 253 15.22 -22.86 -10.84
CA TYR A 253 14.69 -23.93 -11.69
C TYR A 253 13.16 -23.93 -11.85
N TYR A 254 12.43 -23.26 -10.95
CA TYR A 254 10.97 -23.24 -10.95
C TYR A 254 10.41 -22.04 -10.21
N CYS A 255 9.18 -21.67 -10.56
CA CYS A 255 8.34 -20.73 -9.85
C CYS A 255 7.14 -21.42 -9.20
N LEU A 256 6.66 -20.93 -8.06
CA LEU A 256 5.39 -21.35 -7.48
C LEU A 256 4.31 -20.35 -7.91
N ALA A 257 3.31 -20.83 -8.63
CA ALA A 257 2.10 -20.07 -8.89
C ALA A 257 1.02 -20.46 -7.88
N THR A 258 0.61 -19.51 -7.04
CA THR A 258 -0.57 -19.64 -6.16
C THR A 258 -1.72 -18.84 -6.75
N SER A 259 -2.95 -19.35 -6.69
CA SER A 259 -4.12 -18.54 -7.03
C SER A 259 -4.25 -17.35 -6.05
N PRO A 260 -4.55 -16.13 -6.52
CA PRO A 260 -4.93 -15.04 -5.62
C PRO A 260 -6.24 -15.36 -4.87
N PRO A 261 -6.44 -14.82 -3.66
CA PRO A 261 -7.75 -14.85 -2.99
C PRO A 261 -8.79 -14.09 -3.83
N PRO A 262 -10.10 -14.43 -3.70
CA PRO A 262 -11.12 -13.96 -4.62
C PRO A 262 -11.16 -12.43 -4.73
N ALA A 263 -10.98 -11.92 -5.95
CA ALA A 263 -11.27 -10.53 -6.27
C ALA A 263 -12.79 -10.36 -6.32
N THR A 264 -13.34 -9.49 -5.47
CA THR A 264 -14.78 -9.16 -5.45
C THR A 264 -15.21 -8.27 -6.64
N SER A 265 -14.55 -8.37 -7.79
CA SER A 265 -14.79 -7.54 -8.98
C SER A 265 -15.11 -8.42 -10.18
N PRO A 266 -16.23 -8.17 -10.91
CA PRO A 266 -16.62 -8.98 -12.07
C PRO A 266 -15.80 -8.70 -13.34
N ASP A 267 -14.88 -7.73 -13.32
CA ASP A 267 -14.04 -7.38 -14.47
C ASP A 267 -12.55 -7.65 -14.17
N SER A 268 -12.17 -8.92 -14.16
CA SER A 268 -10.78 -9.30 -14.42
C SER A 268 -10.76 -10.64 -15.14
N SER A 269 -10.04 -10.67 -16.25
CA SER A 269 -9.62 -11.86 -17.00
C SER A 269 -9.47 -13.09 -16.10
N THR A 270 -10.17 -14.17 -16.46
CA THR A 270 -9.99 -15.52 -15.91
C THR A 270 -8.51 -15.78 -15.61
N PRO A 271 -8.15 -16.23 -14.39
CA PRO A 271 -6.80 -16.71 -14.12
C PRO A 271 -6.44 -17.80 -15.16
N PRO A 272 -5.15 -17.99 -15.49
CA PRO A 272 -4.70 -18.99 -16.47
C PRO A 272 -5.06 -20.44 -16.09
N PHE A 273 -5.62 -20.65 -14.89
CA PHE A 273 -6.11 -21.94 -14.39
C PHE A 273 -7.60 -21.79 -14.03
N GLY A 274 -8.46 -22.63 -14.60
CA GLY A 274 -9.90 -22.59 -14.33
C GLY A 274 -10.23 -23.20 -12.97
N LEU A 275 -10.28 -22.39 -11.91
CA LEU A 275 -10.78 -22.82 -10.60
C LEU A 275 -12.12 -22.12 -10.29
N PRO A 276 -13.17 -22.86 -9.84
CA PRO A 276 -14.45 -22.27 -9.52
C PRO A 276 -14.37 -21.36 -8.29
N ASP A 277 -15.01 -20.21 -8.39
CA ASP A 277 -15.17 -19.22 -7.33
C ASP A 277 -15.77 -19.86 -6.06
N ASN A 278 -15.06 -19.85 -4.92
CA ASN A 278 -15.56 -19.43 -3.59
C ASN A 278 -14.62 -19.78 -2.41
N ASP A 279 -14.55 -18.80 -1.50
CA ASP A 279 -14.22 -18.76 -0.06
C ASP A 279 -13.52 -19.94 0.64
N GLY A 280 -12.38 -19.61 1.26
CA GLY A 280 -11.80 -20.33 2.40
C GLY A 280 -10.42 -20.91 2.10
N SER A 281 -9.44 -20.50 2.91
CA SER A 281 -8.02 -20.90 2.93
C SER A 281 -7.65 -22.27 2.35
N ASP A 282 -6.51 -22.31 1.63
CA ASP A 282 -5.75 -23.46 1.09
C ASP A 282 -5.69 -23.48 -0.46
N SER A 283 -4.84 -22.59 -1.00
CA SER A 283 -4.68 -22.33 -2.43
C SER A 283 -3.96 -23.48 -3.15
N ALA A 284 -4.54 -23.95 -4.26
CA ALA A 284 -3.80 -24.76 -5.23
C ALA A 284 -2.49 -24.04 -5.60
N THR A 285 -1.38 -24.77 -5.51
CA THR A 285 -0.04 -24.23 -5.73
C THR A 285 0.68 -25.10 -6.76
N VAL A 286 1.06 -24.47 -7.86
CA VAL A 286 1.59 -25.15 -9.04
C VAL A 286 3.04 -24.72 -9.27
N PRO A 287 4.01 -25.65 -9.19
CA PRO A 287 5.36 -25.38 -9.64
C PRO A 287 5.42 -25.26 -11.17
N ILE A 288 5.97 -24.17 -11.69
CA ILE A 288 6.19 -23.89 -13.11
C ILE A 288 7.68 -23.81 -13.37
N LEU A 289 8.22 -24.62 -14.27
CA LEU A 289 9.65 -24.66 -14.53
C LEU A 289 10.15 -23.39 -15.23
N THR A 290 11.29 -22.86 -14.80
CA THR A 290 11.96 -21.74 -15.47
C THR A 290 13.00 -22.22 -16.49
N VAL A 291 13.42 -23.49 -16.39
CA VAL A 291 14.39 -24.15 -17.27
C VAL A 291 13.85 -25.50 -17.73
N ALA A 292 14.34 -26.01 -18.86
CA ALA A 292 14.09 -27.39 -19.24
C ALA A 292 14.76 -28.33 -18.23
N ALA A 293 14.01 -29.32 -17.73
CA ALA A 293 14.45 -30.15 -16.61
C ALA A 293 13.87 -31.56 -16.66
N GLU A 294 14.53 -32.47 -15.96
CA GLU A 294 14.00 -33.75 -15.54
C GLU A 294 13.34 -33.59 -14.16
N VAL A 295 12.06 -33.92 -14.06
CA VAL A 295 11.28 -33.81 -12.84
C VAL A 295 11.06 -35.20 -12.27
N LYS A 296 11.67 -35.48 -11.13
CA LYS A 296 11.51 -36.74 -10.38
C LYS A 296 10.54 -36.52 -9.22
N ALA A 297 9.46 -37.29 -9.15
CA ALA A 297 8.52 -37.26 -8.03
C ALA A 297 8.60 -38.56 -7.21
N GLU A 298 8.61 -38.44 -5.88
CA GLU A 298 8.66 -39.57 -4.95
C GLU A 298 7.77 -39.32 -3.72
N VAL A 299 7.00 -40.32 -3.30
CA VAL A 299 6.22 -40.23 -2.05
C VAL A 299 7.13 -40.63 -0.87
N ILE A 300 7.25 -39.77 0.13
CA ILE A 300 8.18 -39.95 1.26
C ILE A 300 7.62 -40.89 2.33
N GLU A 301 6.30 -40.86 2.56
CA GLU A 301 5.64 -41.74 3.52
C GLU A 301 5.05 -42.96 2.82
N ARG A 302 5.34 -44.14 3.36
CA ARG A 302 4.98 -45.44 2.78
C ARG A 302 3.49 -45.72 2.97
N VAL A 303 2.66 -45.08 2.16
CA VAL A 303 1.21 -45.32 2.05
C VAL A 303 0.94 -45.95 0.68
N ASP A 304 -0.06 -46.83 0.60
CA ASP A 304 -0.49 -47.44 -0.66
C ASP A 304 -0.89 -46.35 -1.67
N CYS A 305 0.00 -46.13 -2.63
CA CYS A 305 -0.05 -45.09 -3.64
C CYS A 305 -0.64 -45.69 -4.92
N SER A 306 -1.88 -46.19 -4.82
CA SER A 306 -2.54 -46.95 -5.89
C SER A 306 -2.86 -46.12 -7.14
N SER A 307 -3.01 -44.80 -6.98
CA SER A 307 -3.24 -43.87 -8.09
C SER A 307 -2.46 -42.57 -7.90
N CYS A 308 -1.14 -42.68 -7.89
CA CYS A 308 -0.25 -41.53 -7.86
C CYS A 308 0.40 -41.27 -9.20
N LEU A 309 0.28 -40.03 -9.68
CA LEU A 309 0.72 -39.63 -11.01
C LEU A 309 1.51 -38.32 -10.93
N VAL A 310 2.57 -38.24 -11.74
CA VAL A 310 3.25 -36.98 -12.04
C VAL A 310 3.11 -36.69 -13.53
N ALA A 311 2.77 -35.44 -13.86
CA ALA A 311 2.68 -34.96 -15.23
C ALA A 311 3.29 -33.57 -15.35
N THR A 312 3.82 -33.27 -16.53
CA THR A 312 4.39 -31.97 -16.87
C THR A 312 3.81 -31.47 -18.19
N GLY A 313 3.60 -30.16 -18.30
CA GLY A 313 3.10 -29.55 -19.52
C GLY A 313 2.69 -28.10 -19.36
N SER A 314 2.37 -27.47 -20.49
CA SER A 314 1.94 -26.06 -20.51
C SER A 314 0.71 -25.84 -19.62
N PRO A 315 0.71 -24.77 -18.82
CA PRO A 315 -0.40 -24.45 -17.93
C PRO A 315 -1.73 -24.24 -18.67
N ASP A 316 -1.68 -23.70 -19.91
CA ASP A 316 -2.88 -23.24 -20.63
C ASP A 316 -3.62 -24.32 -21.45
N THR A 317 -2.99 -25.47 -21.75
CA THR A 317 -3.49 -26.30 -22.87
C THR A 317 -3.59 -27.81 -22.65
N VAL A 318 -3.12 -28.39 -21.54
CA VAL A 318 -3.15 -29.87 -21.41
C VAL A 318 -3.41 -30.39 -20.00
N LEU A 319 -2.99 -29.70 -18.93
CA LEU A 319 -3.10 -30.24 -17.55
C LEU A 319 -4.44 -29.94 -16.85
N ASP A 320 -5.14 -28.91 -17.31
CA ASP A 320 -6.38 -28.37 -16.72
C ASP A 320 -7.62 -29.25 -16.99
N TRP A 321 -7.59 -30.10 -18.03
CA TRP A 321 -8.80 -30.80 -18.50
C TRP A 321 -9.05 -32.16 -17.84
N GLY A 322 -8.49 -32.40 -16.65
CA GLY A 322 -8.86 -33.53 -15.79
C GLY A 322 -8.86 -34.91 -16.47
N MET A 323 -8.15 -35.09 -17.59
CA MET A 323 -8.17 -36.36 -18.32
C MET A 323 -7.34 -37.38 -17.52
N PRO A 324 -7.97 -38.40 -16.93
CA PRO A 324 -7.23 -39.40 -16.16
C PRO A 324 -6.29 -40.16 -17.10
N GLY A 325 -5.00 -40.23 -16.77
CA GLY A 325 -4.05 -41.11 -17.46
C GLY A 325 -2.98 -40.46 -18.35
N GLN A 326 -2.82 -39.13 -18.34
CA GLN A 326 -1.70 -38.43 -19.04
C GLN A 326 -0.43 -38.28 -18.16
N GLY A 327 -0.39 -38.89 -16.97
CA GLY A 327 0.76 -38.86 -16.06
C GLY A 327 1.51 -40.18 -15.99
N GLN A 328 2.76 -40.13 -15.53
CA GLN A 328 3.54 -41.32 -15.19
C GLN A 328 3.33 -41.71 -13.72
N ALA A 329 3.32 -43.00 -13.43
CA ALA A 329 3.12 -43.52 -12.08
C ALA A 329 4.31 -43.17 -11.18
N ILE A 330 4.04 -42.57 -10.02
CA ILE A 330 5.06 -42.24 -9.01
C ILE A 330 5.55 -43.52 -8.31
N PRO A 331 6.86 -43.77 -8.15
CA PRO A 331 7.97 -42.89 -8.51
C PRO A 331 8.33 -42.94 -10.00
N SER A 332 8.48 -41.77 -10.62
CA SER A 332 8.93 -41.64 -12.02
C SER A 332 9.67 -40.34 -12.26
N THR A 333 10.43 -40.31 -13.35
CA THR A 333 11.10 -39.11 -13.87
C THR A 333 10.45 -38.71 -15.19
N VAL A 334 9.86 -37.52 -15.24
CA VAL A 334 9.25 -36.94 -16.44
C VAL A 334 10.10 -35.82 -17.00
N GLN A 335 10.10 -35.69 -18.32
CA GLN A 335 10.81 -34.63 -19.04
C GLN A 335 9.90 -33.41 -19.15
N ALA A 336 10.44 -32.22 -18.94
CA ALA A 336 9.68 -30.99 -19.00
C ALA A 336 10.51 -29.85 -19.59
N ASN A 337 9.85 -28.95 -20.29
CA ASN A 337 10.44 -27.76 -20.89
C ASN A 337 10.34 -26.57 -19.93
N ALA A 338 11.11 -25.51 -20.22
CA ALA A 338 10.89 -24.23 -19.56
C ALA A 338 9.46 -23.74 -19.86
N GLY A 339 8.77 -23.27 -18.82
CA GLY A 339 7.36 -22.86 -18.85
C GLY A 339 6.36 -23.99 -18.57
N ASP A 340 6.80 -25.26 -18.48
CA ASP A 340 5.91 -26.36 -18.13
C ASP A 340 5.59 -26.36 -16.63
N SER A 341 4.33 -26.60 -16.30
CA SER A 341 3.84 -26.79 -14.94
C SER A 341 3.94 -28.24 -14.49
N ILE A 342 4.13 -28.47 -13.19
CA ILE A 342 4.22 -29.78 -12.56
C ILE A 342 2.91 -30.09 -11.84
N LYS A 343 2.24 -31.15 -12.30
CA LYS A 343 1.03 -31.69 -11.70
C LYS A 343 1.34 -32.98 -10.98
N ILE A 344 0.91 -33.06 -9.72
CA ILE A 344 0.97 -34.23 -8.86
C ILE A 344 -0.45 -34.61 -8.46
N GLU A 345 -0.82 -35.85 -8.76
CA GLU A 345 -2.03 -36.47 -8.26
C GLU A 345 -1.68 -37.60 -7.31
N VAL A 346 -2.36 -37.69 -6.18
CA VAL A 346 -2.18 -38.76 -5.18
C VAL A 346 -3.54 -39.20 -4.68
N ASN A 347 -3.96 -40.42 -5.06
CA ASN A 347 -5.18 -41.04 -4.57
C ASN A 347 -6.43 -40.14 -4.73
N GLY A 348 -6.50 -39.40 -5.83
CA GLY A 348 -7.59 -38.48 -6.16
C GLY A 348 -7.36 -37.02 -5.73
N MET A 349 -6.37 -36.75 -4.88
CA MET A 349 -5.98 -35.37 -4.54
C MET A 349 -5.00 -34.80 -5.56
N SER A 350 -5.04 -33.48 -5.76
CA SER A 350 -4.24 -32.79 -6.78
C SER A 350 -3.69 -31.46 -6.26
N ASN A 351 -2.45 -31.12 -6.61
CA ASN A 351 -1.90 -29.77 -6.36
C ASN A 351 -2.44 -28.70 -7.32
N PHE A 352 -3.10 -29.13 -8.40
CA PHE A 352 -3.50 -28.29 -9.52
C PHE A 352 -4.95 -27.79 -9.43
N TYR A 353 -5.82 -28.54 -8.76
CA TYR A 353 -7.21 -28.17 -8.54
C TYR A 353 -7.67 -28.61 -7.17
N TRP A 354 -8.62 -27.88 -6.60
CA TRP A 354 -9.27 -28.21 -5.34
C TRP A 354 -10.50 -29.08 -5.58
N ASP A 355 -10.54 -30.27 -4.97
CA ASP A 355 -11.73 -31.11 -4.95
C ASP A 355 -12.53 -30.87 -3.66
N GLN A 356 -13.68 -30.21 -3.79
CA GLN A 356 -14.62 -29.95 -2.70
C GLN A 356 -15.09 -31.22 -1.99
N LEU A 357 -15.15 -32.35 -2.70
CA LEU A 357 -15.61 -33.63 -2.12
C LEU A 357 -14.56 -34.26 -1.21
N LEU A 358 -13.27 -33.94 -1.43
CA LEU A 358 -12.16 -34.47 -0.65
C LEU A 358 -11.78 -33.57 0.53
N ASN A 359 -12.29 -32.33 0.57
CA ASN A 359 -11.89 -31.29 1.52
C ASN A 359 -10.36 -31.23 1.68
N GLN A 360 -9.68 -31.23 0.53
CA GLN A 360 -8.23 -31.34 0.48
C GLN A 360 -7.54 -29.99 0.75
N THR A 361 -6.33 -30.03 1.25
CA THR A 361 -5.45 -28.89 1.47
C THR A 361 -4.06 -29.21 0.90
N VAL A 362 -3.40 -28.21 0.32
CA VAL A 362 -2.08 -28.39 -0.31
C VAL A 362 -1.12 -27.39 0.31
N LYS A 363 -0.09 -27.90 0.98
CA LYS A 363 1.02 -27.09 1.49
C LYS A 363 2.28 -27.35 0.66
N VAL A 364 3.01 -26.28 0.36
CA VAL A 364 4.25 -26.36 -0.43
C VAL A 364 5.40 -25.86 0.41
N TYR A 365 6.49 -26.62 0.42
CA TYR A 365 7.74 -26.24 1.08
C TYR A 365 8.89 -26.26 0.08
N THR A 366 9.81 -25.32 0.25
CA THR A 366 11.02 -25.13 -0.56
C THR A 366 12.25 -25.08 0.36
N SER A 367 13.45 -24.88 -0.21
CA SER A 367 14.69 -24.72 0.57
C SER A 367 14.63 -23.61 1.62
N ASP A 368 13.81 -22.59 1.38
CA ASP A 368 13.75 -21.37 2.20
C ASP A 368 12.64 -21.43 3.25
N SER A 369 11.89 -22.53 3.32
CA SER A 369 10.81 -22.72 4.28
C SER A 369 11.38 -22.86 5.71
N SER A 370 10.99 -21.95 6.60
CA SER A 370 11.46 -21.91 7.99
C SER A 370 10.95 -23.09 8.84
N ASN A 371 9.77 -23.63 8.50
CA ASN A 371 9.09 -24.68 9.25
C ASN A 371 8.76 -25.89 8.37
N LEU A 372 9.74 -26.79 8.18
CA LEU A 372 9.55 -28.04 7.44
C LEU A 372 8.79 -29.09 8.28
N PRO A 373 8.08 -30.05 7.65
CA PRO A 373 7.52 -31.20 8.35
C PRO A 373 8.59 -31.95 9.17
N ALA A 374 8.21 -32.47 10.34
CA ALA A 374 9.16 -33.04 11.31
C ALA A 374 10.04 -34.20 10.78
N ASN A 375 9.63 -34.85 9.69
CA ASN A 375 10.37 -35.91 9.01
C ASN A 375 11.35 -35.40 7.94
N ILE A 376 11.44 -34.09 7.69
CA ILE A 376 12.28 -33.46 6.66
C ILE A 376 13.24 -32.47 7.33
N ASN A 377 14.54 -32.78 7.27
CA ASN A 377 15.57 -31.96 7.91
C ASN A 377 15.95 -30.71 7.09
N SER A 378 15.90 -30.80 5.76
CA SER A 378 16.27 -29.72 4.83
C SER A 378 15.82 -30.07 3.41
N LEU A 379 15.54 -29.04 2.60
CA LEU A 379 15.29 -29.18 1.15
C LEU A 379 16.39 -28.46 0.36
N ASN A 380 16.80 -29.04 -0.76
CA ASN A 380 17.70 -28.36 -1.69
C ASN A 380 16.94 -27.34 -2.54
N ASN A 381 17.63 -26.36 -3.11
CA ASN A 381 17.03 -25.31 -3.96
C ASN A 381 16.35 -25.87 -5.23
N ASN A 382 16.63 -27.12 -5.58
CA ASN A 382 16.03 -27.83 -6.71
C ASN A 382 14.92 -28.81 -6.28
N GLN A 383 14.49 -28.74 -5.02
CA GLN A 383 13.46 -29.60 -4.47
C GLN A 383 12.24 -28.79 -4.05
N VAL A 384 11.07 -29.39 -4.26
CA VAL A 384 9.77 -28.91 -3.79
C VAL A 384 9.12 -30.05 -3.03
N LEU A 385 8.66 -29.79 -1.82
CA LEU A 385 7.87 -30.73 -1.06
C LEU A 385 6.40 -30.31 -1.10
N LEU A 386 5.55 -31.18 -1.62
CA LEU A 386 4.10 -31.00 -1.64
C LEU A 386 3.47 -31.88 -0.57
N VAL A 387 2.70 -31.29 0.33
CA VAL A 387 1.94 -32.00 1.35
C VAL A 387 0.46 -31.86 1.05
N LEU A 388 -0.14 -32.94 0.57
CA LEU A 388 -1.57 -33.02 0.24
C LEU A 388 -2.29 -33.69 1.41
N THR A 389 -3.20 -32.97 2.06
CA THR A 389 -3.93 -33.46 3.23
C THR A 389 -5.43 -33.46 2.96
N SER A 390 -6.11 -34.51 3.41
CA SER A 390 -7.56 -34.67 3.47
C SER A 390 -7.92 -35.19 4.86
N PRO A 391 -9.20 -35.11 5.31
CA PRO A 391 -9.58 -35.50 6.67
C PRO A 391 -9.08 -36.88 7.14
N PRO A 392 -8.98 -37.93 6.29
CA PRO A 392 -8.41 -39.21 6.70
C PRO A 392 -6.92 -39.42 6.33
N ASN A 393 -6.32 -38.62 5.44
CA ASN A 393 -5.02 -38.94 4.85
C ASN A 393 -4.12 -37.71 4.68
N SER A 394 -2.82 -37.86 4.87
CA SER A 394 -1.81 -36.87 4.49
C SER A 394 -0.72 -37.56 3.67
N TYR A 395 -0.32 -36.95 2.56
CA TYR A 395 0.71 -37.47 1.67
C TYR A 395 1.77 -36.40 1.42
N GLN A 396 3.02 -36.82 1.54
CA GLN A 396 4.18 -35.97 1.28
C GLN A 396 4.86 -36.45 -0.02
N VAL A 397 4.88 -35.59 -1.03
CA VAL A 397 5.53 -35.86 -2.32
C VAL A 397 6.72 -34.93 -2.49
N LEU A 398 7.91 -35.52 -2.58
CA LEU A 398 9.14 -34.81 -2.91
C LEU A 398 9.30 -34.76 -4.42
N VAL A 399 9.35 -33.56 -4.96
CA VAL A 399 9.65 -33.28 -6.35
C VAL A 399 11.08 -32.76 -6.43
N THR A 400 11.94 -33.44 -7.18
CA THR A 400 13.32 -33.03 -7.45
C THR A 400 13.46 -32.65 -8.91
N ILE A 401 13.95 -31.44 -9.16
CA ILE A 401 14.09 -30.85 -10.49
C ILE A 401 15.58 -30.87 -10.86
N THR A 402 15.92 -31.47 -11.98
CA THR A 402 17.31 -31.55 -12.47
C THR A 402 17.38 -30.89 -13.83
N PRO A 403 18.04 -29.72 -13.97
CA PRO A 403 18.19 -29.03 -15.25
C PRO A 403 18.85 -29.92 -16.30
N ARG A 404 18.46 -29.74 -17.55
CA ARG A 404 19.01 -30.46 -18.70
C ARG A 404 20.12 -29.70 -19.41
#